data_AF-A0A956IVR5-F1
#
_entry.id   AF-A0A956IVR5-F1
#
_cell.length_a   1.000
_cell.length_b   1.000
_cell.length_c   1.000
_cell.angle_alpha   90.00
_cell.angle_beta   90.00
_cell.angle_gamma   90.00
#
_symmetry.space_group_name_H-M   'P 1'
#
loop_
_entity.id
_entity.type
_entity.pdbx_description
1 polymer ?
#
loop_
_entity_poly.entity_id
_entity_poly.type
_entity_poly.pdbx_seq_one_letter_code
_entity_poly.pdbx_strand_id
1 'polypeptide(L)'
;MARKQAPRDATSNRYAVELDGVFAGWLADVAGASASGDVETGPTGRRYSRRDELLCRCWPAMPRSFYAWVERSFAEPVLGSDGAITLVDSEGHQLSRMLLEDVVVTSFKVPACDASSCGRAKVELLLSPGGIRHTARRARRLGDEPLAARAPGEALPHRVEIDGLVEECSFIRRIEALTVSQTIALEAGVGLVRQGPVRAGPLVMIIPEHKAGGFFRWRERVPAGQASRRTATVTIGSPEVGFSVVLHDLRLLELTLLEPPPDA
;
A
#
# COMPACT_ATOMS: atom_id res chain seq x y z
N MET A 1 -11.29 22.65 -46.68
CA MET A 1 -10.13 22.11 -45.94
C MET A 1 -10.47 22.12 -44.45
N ALA A 2 -10.86 20.98 -43.90
CA ALA A 2 -11.18 20.85 -42.48
C ALA A 2 -9.89 20.58 -41.68
N ARG A 3 -9.54 21.48 -40.76
CA ARG A 3 -8.46 21.27 -39.79
C ARG A 3 -8.88 20.11 -38.88
N LYS A 4 -8.15 19.00 -38.98
CA LYS A 4 -8.23 17.88 -38.04
C LYS A 4 -7.76 18.42 -36.68
N GLN A 5 -8.71 18.59 -35.77
CA GLN A 5 -8.44 18.99 -34.39
C GLN A 5 -7.72 17.80 -33.73
N ALA A 6 -6.48 18.01 -33.29
CA ALA A 6 -5.76 17.02 -32.48
C ALA A 6 -6.59 16.71 -31.23
N PRO A 7 -6.64 15.45 -30.77
CA PRO A 7 -7.29 15.14 -29.51
C PRO A 7 -6.66 16.01 -28.43
N ARG A 8 -7.48 16.67 -27.60
CA ARG A 8 -7.02 17.38 -26.41
C ARG A 8 -6.12 16.42 -25.64
N ASP A 9 -4.84 16.74 -25.53
CA ASP A 9 -3.91 16.02 -24.66
C ASP A 9 -4.57 15.93 -23.30
N ALA A 10 -4.84 14.70 -22.84
CA ALA A 10 -5.31 14.48 -21.49
C ALA A 10 -4.24 15.06 -20.57
N THR A 11 -4.56 16.14 -19.86
CA THR A 11 -3.69 16.72 -18.84
C THR A 11 -3.43 15.63 -17.80
N SER A 12 -2.32 14.91 -17.94
CA SER A 12 -1.94 13.88 -17.00
C SER A 12 -1.37 14.58 -15.77
N ASN A 13 -2.27 15.00 -14.89
CA ASN A 13 -1.93 15.50 -13.58
C ASN A 13 -1.11 14.44 -12.84
N ARG A 14 0.03 14.85 -12.26
CA ARG A 14 0.90 13.97 -11.47
C ARG A 14 1.03 14.51 -10.06
N TYR A 15 1.19 13.62 -9.09
CA TYR A 15 1.29 13.97 -7.68
C TYR A 15 2.67 13.56 -7.17
N ALA A 16 3.54 14.53 -6.92
CA ALA A 16 4.82 14.29 -6.25
C ALA A 16 4.58 14.18 -4.74
N VAL A 17 5.14 13.16 -4.10
CA VAL A 17 5.17 13.05 -2.64
C VAL A 17 6.55 13.39 -2.13
N GLU A 18 6.60 14.22 -1.09
CA GLU A 18 7.79 14.55 -0.32
C GLU A 18 7.55 14.14 1.13
N LEU A 19 8.56 13.56 1.76
CA LEU A 19 8.55 13.14 3.16
C LEU A 19 9.80 13.71 3.83
N ASP A 20 9.62 14.40 4.96
CA ASP A 20 10.67 15.06 5.72
C ASP A 20 11.57 15.96 4.84
N GLY A 21 10.96 16.62 3.84
CA GLY A 21 11.63 17.50 2.88
C GLY A 21 12.39 16.79 1.74
N VAL A 22 12.33 15.46 1.68
CA VAL A 22 12.97 14.64 0.64
C VAL A 22 11.91 14.07 -0.30
N PHE A 23 12.19 14.08 -1.60
CA PHE A 23 11.32 13.46 -2.58
C PHE A 23 11.18 11.94 -2.33
N ALA A 24 9.93 11.47 -2.28
CA ALA A 24 9.58 10.09 -1.93
C ALA A 24 8.82 9.38 -3.06
N GLY A 25 8.76 9.94 -4.27
CA GLY A 25 8.17 9.29 -5.44
C GLY A 25 6.91 9.97 -5.97
N TRP A 26 6.20 9.25 -6.83
CA TRP A 26 5.04 9.76 -7.54
C TRP A 26 3.79 8.93 -7.22
N LEU A 27 2.73 9.61 -6.78
CA LEU A 27 1.41 9.02 -6.62
C LEU A 27 0.66 9.06 -7.96
N ALA A 28 -0.13 8.03 -8.19
CA ALA A 28 -0.99 7.89 -9.33
C ALA A 28 -2.37 8.54 -9.11
N ASP A 29 -2.80 8.66 -7.85
CA ASP A 29 -4.08 9.26 -7.48
C ASP A 29 -4.07 9.67 -6.00
N VAL A 30 -4.84 10.72 -5.67
CA VAL A 30 -5.04 11.22 -4.31
C VAL A 30 -6.50 11.64 -4.16
N ALA A 31 -7.18 11.07 -3.17
CA ALA A 31 -8.58 11.34 -2.86
C ALA A 31 -8.78 11.51 -1.33
N GLY A 32 -9.83 12.23 -0.96
CA GLY A 32 -10.05 12.66 0.42
C GLY A 32 -9.30 13.95 0.75
N ALA A 33 -9.89 14.75 1.65
CA ALA A 33 -9.37 15.96 2.33
C ALA A 33 -10.53 16.82 2.86
N SER A 34 -11.59 16.20 3.41
CA SER A 34 -12.67 16.97 4.04
C SER A 34 -12.40 17.07 5.53
N ALA A 35 -12.00 18.26 5.99
CA ALA A 35 -11.77 18.53 7.40
C ALA A 35 -13.04 18.33 8.23
N SER A 36 -13.13 17.22 8.97
CA SER A 36 -14.17 17.01 9.97
C SER A 36 -13.60 16.24 11.16
N GLY A 37 -13.06 16.98 12.12
CA GLY A 37 -12.56 16.41 13.38
C GLY A 37 -13.70 16.11 14.34
N ASP A 38 -14.19 14.88 14.35
CA ASP A 38 -15.10 14.37 15.38
C ASP A 38 -14.30 13.84 16.58
N VAL A 39 -14.79 14.08 17.81
CA VAL A 39 -14.16 13.56 19.04
C VAL A 39 -14.82 12.24 19.42
N GLU A 40 -14.05 11.16 19.49
CA GLU A 40 -14.52 9.84 19.89
C GLU A 40 -13.99 9.45 21.28
N THR A 41 -14.73 8.60 21.99
CA THR A 41 -14.29 8.04 23.28
C THR A 41 -13.85 6.60 23.05
N GLY A 42 -12.57 6.30 23.27
CA GLY A 42 -12.03 4.96 23.06
C GLY A 42 -12.39 3.97 24.17
N PRO A 43 -12.01 2.68 24.02
CA PRO A 43 -12.39 1.60 24.94
C PRO A 43 -11.95 1.81 26.39
N THR A 44 -10.96 2.67 26.62
CA THR A 44 -10.41 3.04 27.94
C THR A 44 -11.09 4.27 28.56
N GLY A 45 -12.15 4.80 27.94
CA GLY A 45 -12.85 6.02 28.39
C GLY A 45 -12.12 7.33 28.09
N ARG A 46 -10.95 7.27 27.45
CA ARG A 46 -10.19 8.45 27.01
C ARG A 46 -10.79 9.04 25.73
N ARG A 47 -10.77 10.38 25.62
CA ARG A 47 -11.26 11.12 24.45
C ARG A 47 -10.12 11.32 23.45
N TYR A 48 -10.42 11.13 22.17
CA TYR A 48 -9.47 11.28 21.07
C TYR A 48 -10.10 12.08 19.93
N SER A 49 -9.30 12.91 19.26
CA SER A 49 -9.74 13.58 18.02
C SER A 49 -9.53 12.65 16.83
N ARG A 50 -10.59 12.41 16.06
CA ARG A 50 -10.51 11.69 14.79
C ARG A 50 -9.76 12.55 13.78
N ARG A 51 -8.77 11.94 13.14
CA ARG A 51 -8.00 12.55 12.05
C ARG A 51 -8.68 12.27 10.73
N ASP A 52 -8.61 13.23 9.81
CA ASP A 52 -9.05 13.02 8.44
C ASP A 52 -8.20 11.92 7.79
N GLU A 53 -8.79 11.19 6.85
CA GLU A 53 -8.08 10.19 6.06
C GLU A 53 -7.88 10.67 4.62
N LEU A 54 -6.67 10.47 4.10
CA LEU A 54 -6.31 10.69 2.71
C LEU A 54 -6.03 9.35 2.06
N LEU A 55 -6.79 9.03 1.01
CA LEU A 55 -6.58 7.87 0.16
C LEU A 55 -5.55 8.21 -0.92
N CYS A 56 -4.41 7.54 -0.90
CA CYS A 56 -3.38 7.68 -1.91
C CYS A 56 -3.21 6.36 -2.67
N ARG A 57 -2.95 6.45 -3.97
CA ARG A 57 -2.57 5.28 -4.78
C ARG A 57 -1.24 5.53 -5.45
N CYS A 58 -0.35 4.56 -5.38
CA CYS A 58 0.95 4.63 -6.04
C CYS A 58 1.21 3.34 -6.84
N TRP A 59 2.19 3.40 -7.72
CA TRP A 59 2.71 2.19 -8.35
C TRP A 59 3.50 1.37 -7.31
N PRO A 60 3.66 0.05 -7.46
CA PRO A 60 4.54 -0.73 -6.58
C PRO A 60 6.02 -0.37 -6.72
N ALA A 61 6.36 0.33 -7.81
CA ALA A 61 7.71 0.76 -8.15
C ALA A 61 8.13 2.07 -7.45
N MET A 62 7.92 2.17 -6.13
CA MET A 62 8.29 3.37 -5.36
C MET A 62 9.71 3.27 -4.80
N PRO A 63 10.37 4.41 -4.51
CA PRO A 63 11.69 4.42 -3.88
C PRO A 63 11.69 3.75 -2.50
N ARG A 64 12.83 3.20 -2.08
CA ARG A 64 12.99 2.59 -0.75
C ARG A 64 12.65 3.54 0.40
N SER A 65 12.92 4.84 0.26
CA SER A 65 12.57 5.86 1.27
C SER A 65 11.06 5.89 1.55
N PHE A 66 10.23 5.71 0.51
CA PHE A 66 8.78 5.63 0.65
C PHE A 66 8.36 4.42 1.49
N TYR A 67 8.85 3.22 1.14
CA TYR A 67 8.50 2.01 1.88
C TYR A 67 9.08 1.97 3.30
N ALA A 68 10.25 2.58 3.53
CA ALA A 68 10.80 2.75 4.87
C ALA A 68 9.91 3.65 5.76
N TRP A 69 9.27 4.66 5.19
CA TRP A 69 8.26 5.47 5.89
C TRP A 69 6.97 4.68 6.15
N VAL A 70 6.51 3.89 5.18
CA VAL A 70 5.35 3.00 5.37
C VAL A 70 5.63 2.03 6.53
N GLU A 71 6.77 1.35 6.53
CA GLU A 71 7.18 0.43 7.60
C GLU A 71 7.24 1.15 8.96
N ARG A 72 7.88 2.32 9.02
CA ARG A 72 7.97 3.12 10.25
C ARG A 72 6.61 3.50 10.81
N SER A 73 5.62 3.77 9.95
CA SER A 73 4.25 4.06 10.39
C SER A 73 3.65 2.89 11.18
N PHE A 74 3.99 1.65 10.85
CA PHE A 74 3.54 0.43 11.54
C PHE A 74 4.49 -0.05 12.65
N ALA A 75 5.63 0.61 12.86
CA ALA A 75 6.54 0.32 13.97
C ALA A 75 6.05 0.94 15.30
N GLU A 76 6.68 0.53 16.41
CA GLU A 76 6.55 1.20 17.71
C GLU A 76 7.90 1.84 18.09
N PRO A 77 7.94 3.09 18.59
CA PRO A 77 6.80 4.01 18.77
C PRO A 77 6.23 4.53 17.44
N VAL A 78 4.96 4.93 17.42
CA VAL A 78 4.33 5.50 16.24
C VAL A 78 4.84 6.92 16.03
N LEU A 79 5.64 7.13 14.98
CA LEU A 79 6.20 8.42 14.61
C LEU A 79 5.60 8.88 13.29
N GLY A 80 5.01 10.08 13.30
CA GLY A 80 4.62 10.77 12.08
C GLY A 80 5.84 11.28 11.31
N SER A 81 5.66 11.50 10.01
CA SER A 81 6.57 12.31 9.20
C SER A 81 5.85 13.57 8.76
N ASP A 82 6.58 14.65 8.55
CA ASP A 82 6.04 15.79 7.82
C ASP A 82 6.12 15.50 6.33
N GLY A 83 5.14 15.95 5.57
CA GLY A 83 5.07 15.63 4.16
C GLY A 83 4.47 16.72 3.31
N ALA A 84 4.64 16.57 2.00
CA ALA A 84 3.92 17.38 1.03
C ALA A 84 3.47 16.54 -0.15
N ILE A 85 2.25 16.79 -0.60
CA ILE A 85 1.74 16.28 -1.88
C ILE A 85 1.64 17.48 -2.83
N THR A 86 2.41 17.44 -3.91
CA THR A 86 2.46 18.51 -4.91
C THR A 86 1.85 18.02 -6.20
N LEU A 87 0.75 18.66 -6.63
CA LEU A 87 0.17 18.46 -7.95
C LEU A 87 1.00 19.24 -8.97
N VAL A 88 1.44 18.56 -10.02
CA VAL A 88 2.18 19.17 -11.13
C VAL A 88 1.48 18.92 -12.46
N ASP A 89 1.71 19.84 -13.40
CA ASP A 89 1.31 19.68 -14.79
C ASP A 89 2.25 18.73 -15.57
N SER A 90 1.99 18.58 -16.87
CA SER A 90 2.80 17.78 -17.79
C SER A 90 4.24 18.31 -17.95
N GLU A 91 4.45 19.61 -17.79
CA GLU A 91 5.74 20.29 -17.91
C GLU A 91 6.53 20.29 -16.59
N GLY A 92 5.90 19.84 -15.50
CA GLY A 92 6.51 19.76 -14.16
C GLY A 92 6.33 21.04 -13.34
N HIS A 93 5.44 21.94 -13.75
CA HIS A 93 5.08 23.11 -12.95
C HIS A 93 4.12 22.72 -11.84
N GLN A 94 4.43 23.15 -10.63
CA GLN A 94 3.55 23.03 -9.49
C GLN A 94 2.24 23.82 -9.73
N LEU A 95 1.12 23.10 -9.70
CA LEU A 95 -0.25 23.64 -9.77
C LEU A 95 -0.82 23.88 -8.37
N SER A 96 -0.60 22.94 -7.44
CA SER A 96 -1.02 23.07 -6.05
C SER A 96 -0.11 22.27 -5.13
N ARG A 97 -0.07 22.62 -3.84
CA ARG A 97 0.69 21.90 -2.83
C ARG A 97 -0.07 21.81 -1.53
N MET A 98 -0.18 20.58 -1.03
CA MET A 98 -0.77 20.22 0.24
C MET A 98 0.35 19.83 1.20
N LEU A 99 0.46 20.51 2.33
CA LEU A 99 1.37 20.18 3.42
C LEU A 99 0.63 19.29 4.42
N LEU A 100 1.30 18.23 4.85
CA LEU A 100 0.83 17.23 5.79
C LEU A 100 1.73 17.29 7.02
N GLU A 101 1.15 17.51 8.20
CA GLU A 101 1.86 17.49 9.48
C GLU A 101 1.63 16.14 10.17
N ASP A 102 2.67 15.55 10.77
CA ASP A 102 2.61 14.30 11.53
C ASP A 102 1.81 13.18 10.84
N VAL A 103 2.05 12.96 9.54
CA VAL A 103 1.32 11.96 8.75
C VAL A 103 1.85 10.55 9.00
N VAL A 104 0.90 9.65 9.23
CA VAL A 104 1.13 8.21 9.41
C VAL A 104 0.27 7.40 8.45
N VAL A 105 0.78 6.25 8.01
CA VAL A 105 0.00 5.29 7.22
C VAL A 105 -0.89 4.45 8.15
N THR A 106 -2.21 4.51 8.00
CA THR A 106 -3.16 3.70 8.77
C THR A 106 -3.58 2.43 8.03
N SER A 107 -3.45 2.40 6.71
CA SER A 107 -3.71 1.21 5.90
C SER A 107 -2.75 1.13 4.72
N PHE A 108 -2.25 -0.07 4.46
CA PHE A 108 -1.43 -0.42 3.31
C PHE A 108 -2.05 -1.64 2.62
N LYS A 109 -2.51 -1.46 1.40
CA LYS A 109 -3.20 -2.49 0.63
C LYS A 109 -2.39 -2.84 -0.61
N VAL A 110 -1.90 -4.07 -0.58
CA VAL A 110 -1.30 -4.77 -1.70
C VAL A 110 -2.43 -5.19 -2.64
N PRO A 111 -2.38 -4.84 -3.94
CA PRO A 111 -3.44 -5.19 -4.85
C PRO A 111 -3.41 -6.68 -5.20
N ALA A 112 -4.55 -7.19 -5.69
CA ALA A 112 -4.58 -8.52 -6.29
C ALA A 112 -3.65 -8.57 -7.51
N CYS A 113 -2.97 -9.69 -7.67
CA CYS A 113 -1.81 -9.83 -8.52
C CYS A 113 -1.82 -11.20 -9.18
N ASP A 114 -1.75 -11.23 -10.51
CA ASP A 114 -1.52 -12.45 -11.32
C ASP A 114 -0.33 -12.25 -12.26
N ALA A 115 0.11 -13.33 -12.93
CA ALA A 115 1.25 -13.33 -13.85
C ALA A 115 1.19 -12.26 -14.95
N SER A 116 0.02 -11.72 -15.28
CA SER A 116 -0.18 -10.72 -16.34
C SER A 116 -0.43 -9.29 -15.84
N SER A 117 -0.85 -9.11 -14.58
CA SER A 117 -1.44 -7.84 -14.12
C SER A 117 -0.62 -7.06 -13.06
N CYS A 118 0.36 -7.68 -12.41
CA CYS A 118 1.07 -7.12 -11.24
C CYS A 118 1.68 -5.72 -11.45
N GLY A 119 2.31 -5.47 -12.60
CA GLY A 119 2.96 -4.17 -12.87
C GLY A 119 1.98 -3.01 -13.06
N ARG A 120 0.71 -3.31 -13.33
CA ARG A 120 -0.36 -2.31 -13.54
C ARG A 120 -1.29 -2.17 -12.34
N ALA A 121 -1.07 -2.96 -11.30
CA ALA A 121 -1.86 -2.92 -10.10
C ALA A 121 -1.33 -1.81 -9.18
N LYS A 122 -2.20 -0.89 -8.76
CA LYS A 122 -1.82 0.22 -7.87
C LYS A 122 -1.89 -0.25 -6.41
N VAL A 123 -0.87 0.09 -5.65
CA VAL A 123 -0.89 -0.01 -4.18
C VAL A 123 -1.74 1.11 -3.63
N GLU A 124 -2.54 0.81 -2.62
CA GLU A 124 -3.45 1.77 -1.98
C GLU A 124 -3.02 2.01 -0.53
N LEU A 125 -2.94 3.28 -0.14
CA LEU A 125 -2.59 3.71 1.21
C LEU A 125 -3.69 4.61 1.77
N LEU A 126 -4.05 4.40 3.03
CA LEU A 126 -4.78 5.39 3.83
C LEU A 126 -3.78 6.10 4.73
N LEU A 127 -3.77 7.43 4.64
CA LEU A 127 -2.91 8.30 5.44
C LEU A 127 -3.76 9.07 6.44
N SER A 128 -3.23 9.24 7.65
CA SER A 128 -3.88 9.99 8.73
C SER A 128 -2.99 11.16 9.17
N PRO A 129 -3.05 12.31 8.48
CA PRO A 129 -2.33 13.51 8.87
C PRO A 129 -2.86 14.10 10.18
N GLY A 130 -1.97 14.72 10.97
CA GLY A 130 -2.33 15.55 12.11
C GLY A 130 -2.86 16.92 11.72
N GLY A 131 -2.42 17.44 10.57
CA GLY A 131 -2.89 18.69 10.00
C GLY A 131 -2.69 18.72 8.49
N ILE A 132 -3.60 19.38 7.78
CA ILE A 132 -3.52 19.61 6.34
C ILE A 132 -3.53 21.11 6.09
N ARG A 133 -2.53 21.62 5.37
CA ARG A 133 -2.51 23.03 4.91
C ARG A 133 -2.32 23.09 3.41
N HIS A 134 -3.25 23.77 2.73
CA HIS A 134 -3.11 24.08 1.32
C HIS A 134 -2.30 25.36 1.13
N THR A 135 -1.30 25.32 0.26
CA THR A 135 -0.49 26.50 -0.07
C THR A 135 -0.66 26.85 -1.54
N ALA A 136 -1.08 28.09 -1.78
CA ALA A 136 -1.04 28.70 -3.10
C ALA A 136 0.35 29.29 -3.32
N ARG A 137 1.30 28.49 -3.80
CA ARG A 137 2.62 29.02 -4.19
C ARG A 137 2.88 28.80 -5.68
N ARG A 138 3.19 29.90 -6.37
CA ARG A 138 3.50 29.96 -7.80
C ARG A 138 4.73 29.10 -8.15
N ALA A 139 4.56 28.27 -9.17
CA ALA A 139 5.55 27.84 -10.18
C ALA A 139 7.01 27.86 -9.74
N ARG A 140 7.39 26.98 -8.81
CA ARG A 140 8.75 26.43 -8.81
C ARG A 140 8.68 25.17 -9.65
N ARG A 141 9.46 25.10 -10.74
CA ARG A 141 9.68 23.83 -11.45
C ARG A 141 10.30 22.90 -10.41
N LEU A 142 9.64 21.78 -10.08
CA LEU A 142 10.35 20.72 -9.38
C LEU A 142 11.56 20.40 -10.25
N GLY A 143 12.76 20.35 -9.65
CA GLY A 143 14.01 20.15 -10.42
C GLY A 143 13.92 18.89 -11.28
N ASP A 144 14.91 18.67 -12.16
CA ASP A 144 14.97 17.49 -13.03
C ASP A 144 15.17 16.15 -12.27
N GLU A 145 14.79 16.09 -10.97
CA GLU A 145 14.61 14.84 -10.25
C GLU A 145 13.71 13.91 -11.06
N PRO A 146 14.04 12.61 -11.12
CA PRO A 146 13.59 11.81 -12.22
C PRO A 146 12.06 11.78 -12.25
N LEU A 147 11.51 12.40 -13.28
CA LEU A 147 10.17 12.17 -13.84
C LEU A 147 9.99 10.71 -14.33
N ALA A 148 10.79 9.79 -13.79
CA ALA A 148 10.99 8.42 -14.20
C ALA A 148 10.28 7.41 -13.27
N ALA A 149 9.38 7.83 -12.38
CA ALA A 149 8.35 6.90 -11.90
C ALA A 149 7.17 6.93 -12.88
N ARG A 150 7.44 6.48 -14.11
CA ARG A 150 6.37 6.11 -15.03
C ARG A 150 5.64 4.91 -14.43
N ALA A 151 4.36 4.74 -14.79
CA ALA A 151 3.69 3.46 -14.62
C ALA A 151 4.64 2.35 -15.11
N PRO A 152 4.87 1.27 -14.34
CA PRO A 152 5.73 0.19 -14.78
C PRO A 152 5.32 -0.25 -16.19
N GLY A 153 6.26 -0.19 -17.14
CA GLY A 153 6.00 -0.57 -18.53
C GLY A 153 5.74 -2.08 -18.66
N GLU A 154 6.29 -2.87 -17.75
CA GLU A 154 6.22 -4.32 -17.71
C GLU A 154 5.57 -4.82 -16.41
N ALA A 155 5.03 -6.03 -16.44
CA ALA A 155 4.52 -6.70 -15.25
C ALA A 155 5.68 -6.88 -14.25
N LEU A 156 5.48 -6.41 -13.02
CA LEU A 156 6.45 -6.63 -11.95
C LEU A 156 6.40 -8.10 -11.52
N PRO A 157 7.55 -8.75 -11.26
CA PRO A 157 7.54 -10.10 -10.73
C PRO A 157 6.84 -10.10 -9.38
N HIS A 158 6.00 -11.10 -9.15
CA HIS A 158 5.41 -11.37 -7.85
C HIS A 158 5.88 -12.75 -7.39
N ARG A 159 6.21 -12.87 -6.12
CA ARG A 159 6.68 -14.12 -5.53
C ARG A 159 6.10 -14.28 -4.15
N VAL A 160 5.56 -15.45 -3.87
CA VAL A 160 5.25 -15.85 -2.49
C VAL A 160 6.20 -16.95 -2.10
N GLU A 161 6.69 -16.88 -0.87
CA GLU A 161 7.37 -17.98 -0.22
C GLU A 161 6.68 -18.24 1.10
N ILE A 162 6.40 -19.50 1.40
CA ILE A 162 5.94 -19.93 2.71
C ILE A 162 6.93 -20.96 3.22
N ASP A 163 7.38 -20.80 4.47
CA ASP A 163 8.34 -21.70 5.10
C ASP A 163 7.92 -23.16 4.89
N GLY A 164 8.77 -23.98 4.28
CA GLY A 164 8.49 -25.40 4.02
C GLY A 164 7.39 -25.70 2.99
N LEU A 165 7.04 -24.74 2.14
CA LEU A 165 6.15 -24.88 0.97
C LEU A 165 6.71 -24.12 -0.26
N VAL A 166 8.02 -23.86 -0.30
CA VAL A 166 8.66 -23.03 -1.32
C VAL A 166 8.45 -23.60 -2.73
N GLU A 167 8.47 -24.92 -2.89
CA GLU A 167 8.21 -25.59 -4.16
C GLU A 167 6.76 -25.37 -4.62
N GLU A 168 5.77 -25.62 -3.74
CA GLU A 168 4.36 -25.41 -4.07
C GLU A 168 4.05 -23.94 -4.38
N CYS A 169 4.72 -23.00 -3.69
CA CYS A 169 4.55 -21.58 -3.93
C CYS A 169 5.03 -21.12 -5.32
N SER A 170 5.92 -21.87 -5.98
CA SER A 170 6.33 -21.59 -7.37
C SER A 170 5.21 -21.77 -8.39
N PHE A 171 4.13 -22.48 -8.02
CA PHE A 171 2.96 -22.72 -8.86
C PHE A 171 1.78 -21.79 -8.58
N ILE A 172 1.94 -20.80 -7.71
CA ILE A 172 0.91 -19.80 -7.43
C ILE A 172 0.62 -19.01 -8.71
N ARG A 173 -0.65 -18.98 -9.11
CA ARG A 173 -1.11 -18.26 -10.30
C ARG A 173 -1.53 -16.83 -10.00
N ARG A 174 -2.11 -16.64 -8.82
CA ARG A 174 -2.71 -15.39 -8.39
C ARG A 174 -2.69 -15.28 -6.87
N ILE A 175 -2.50 -14.05 -6.40
CA ILE A 175 -2.63 -13.62 -5.02
C ILE A 175 -3.77 -12.61 -4.99
N GLU A 176 -4.71 -12.75 -4.06
CA GLU A 176 -5.72 -11.70 -3.84
C GLU A 176 -5.14 -10.51 -3.08
N ALA A 177 -5.90 -9.41 -3.02
CA ALA A 177 -5.47 -8.23 -2.30
C ALA A 177 -5.23 -8.53 -0.81
N LEU A 178 -4.11 -8.04 -0.29
CA LEU A 178 -3.73 -8.14 1.11
C LEU A 178 -3.73 -6.75 1.72
N THR A 179 -4.47 -6.56 2.81
CA THR A 179 -4.53 -5.28 3.52
C THR A 179 -3.87 -5.41 4.89
N VAL A 180 -2.97 -4.51 5.22
CA VAL A 180 -2.40 -4.33 6.56
C VAL A 180 -2.91 -2.99 7.11
N SER A 181 -3.50 -2.97 8.28
CA SER A 181 -4.11 -1.77 8.85
C SER A 181 -3.89 -1.63 10.36
N GLN A 182 -3.98 -0.40 10.83
CA GLN A 182 -3.85 -0.03 12.24
C GLN A 182 -4.79 1.14 12.55
N THR A 183 -5.18 1.26 13.82
CA THR A 183 -5.94 2.41 14.32
C THR A 183 -4.98 3.30 15.11
N ILE A 184 -4.89 4.58 14.73
CA ILE A 184 -4.08 5.58 15.42
C ILE A 184 -4.99 6.64 16.03
N ALA A 185 -4.64 7.09 17.23
CA ALA A 185 -5.31 8.19 17.91
C ALA A 185 -4.28 9.21 18.42
N LEU A 186 -4.69 10.46 18.53
CA LEU A 186 -3.91 11.52 19.17
C LEU A 186 -4.30 11.60 20.65
N GLU A 187 -3.35 11.34 21.54
CA GLU A 187 -3.54 11.43 22.99
C GLU A 187 -2.85 12.67 23.56
N ALA A 188 -3.61 13.46 24.34
CA ALA A 188 -3.10 14.69 24.95
C ALA A 188 -1.92 14.41 25.89
N GLY A 189 -0.78 15.07 25.65
CA GLY A 189 0.44 14.93 26.46
C GLY A 189 1.30 13.71 26.15
N VAL A 190 0.84 12.79 25.30
CA VAL A 190 1.59 11.57 24.89
C VAL A 190 1.94 11.61 23.40
N GLY A 191 1.07 12.18 22.56
CA GLY A 191 1.26 12.21 21.11
C GLY A 191 0.50 11.10 20.40
N LEU A 192 1.08 10.55 19.33
CA LEU A 192 0.46 9.51 18.52
C LEU A 192 0.51 8.14 19.22
N VAL A 193 -0.65 7.51 19.36
CA VAL A 193 -0.77 6.21 20.03
C VAL A 193 -1.56 5.24 19.16
N ARG A 194 -1.03 4.03 18.97
CA ARG A 194 -1.75 2.93 18.34
C ARG A 194 -2.80 2.35 19.27
N GLN A 195 -4.03 2.24 18.77
CA GLN A 195 -5.15 1.61 19.46
C GLN A 195 -5.23 0.13 19.06
N GLY A 196 -4.58 -0.74 19.84
CA GLY A 196 -4.58 -2.19 19.62
C GLY A 196 -3.51 -2.68 18.63
N PRO A 197 -3.54 -3.96 18.23
CA PRO A 197 -2.51 -4.53 17.36
C PRO A 197 -2.71 -4.13 15.89
N VAL A 198 -1.61 -4.16 15.12
CA VAL A 198 -1.67 -4.13 13.65
C VAL A 198 -2.42 -5.36 13.17
N ARG A 199 -3.34 -5.18 12.22
CA ARG A 199 -4.15 -6.25 11.64
C ARG A 199 -3.73 -6.48 10.20
N ALA A 200 -3.50 -7.73 9.85
CA ALA A 200 -3.36 -8.15 8.46
C ALA A 200 -4.60 -8.95 8.04
N GLY A 201 -5.09 -8.67 6.84
CA GLY A 201 -6.10 -9.51 6.18
C GLY A 201 -5.53 -10.89 5.83
N PRO A 202 -6.40 -11.84 5.43
CA PRO A 202 -5.95 -13.17 5.03
C PRO A 202 -5.12 -13.08 3.74
N LEU A 203 -4.02 -13.86 3.69
CA LEU A 203 -3.31 -14.13 2.44
C LEU A 203 -4.08 -15.20 1.67
N VAL A 204 -4.75 -14.81 0.58
CA VAL A 204 -5.47 -15.73 -0.30
C VAL A 204 -4.70 -15.91 -1.60
N MET A 205 -4.52 -17.15 -2.01
CA MET A 205 -3.72 -17.53 -3.18
C MET A 205 -4.41 -18.63 -3.97
N ILE A 206 -4.18 -18.63 -5.28
CA ILE A 206 -4.72 -19.63 -6.21
C ILE A 206 -3.57 -20.48 -6.74
N ILE A 207 -3.67 -21.78 -6.53
CA ILE A 207 -2.69 -22.79 -6.93
C ILE A 207 -3.41 -23.96 -7.64
N PRO A 208 -2.82 -24.58 -8.68
CA PRO A 208 -3.37 -25.80 -9.26
C PRO A 208 -3.43 -26.93 -8.23
N GLU A 209 -4.58 -27.60 -8.13
CA GLU A 209 -4.83 -28.63 -7.10
C GLU A 209 -3.74 -29.72 -7.06
N HIS A 210 -3.34 -30.24 -8.22
CA HIS A 210 -2.29 -31.26 -8.33
C HIS A 210 -0.89 -30.79 -7.88
N LYS A 211 -0.70 -29.48 -7.65
CA LYS A 211 0.52 -28.87 -7.09
C LYS A 211 0.35 -28.46 -5.63
N ALA A 212 -0.84 -28.58 -5.05
CA ALA A 212 -1.15 -28.12 -3.70
C ALA A 212 -0.89 -29.17 -2.60
N GLY A 213 -0.18 -30.26 -2.90
CA GLY A 213 0.05 -31.38 -1.99
C GLY A 213 0.60 -30.97 -0.60
N GLY A 214 1.55 -30.03 -0.55
CA GLY A 214 2.06 -29.50 0.72
C GLY A 214 1.03 -28.76 1.56
N PHE A 215 0.10 -28.03 0.93
CA PHE A 215 -0.97 -27.33 1.63
C PHE A 215 -1.99 -28.31 2.23
N PHE A 216 -2.35 -29.38 1.51
CA PHE A 216 -3.19 -30.44 2.06
C PHE A 216 -2.55 -31.12 3.26
N ARG A 217 -1.26 -31.48 3.18
CA ARG A 217 -0.48 -32.02 4.31
C ARG A 217 -0.41 -31.04 5.48
N TRP A 218 -0.30 -29.74 5.21
CA TRP A 218 -0.32 -28.72 6.25
C TRP A 218 -1.67 -28.71 6.98
N ARG A 219 -2.79 -28.75 6.24
CA ARG A 219 -4.14 -28.80 6.79
C ARG A 219 -4.36 -29.99 7.72
N GLU A 220 -3.93 -31.18 7.30
CA GLU A 220 -4.10 -32.42 8.05
C GLU A 220 -3.34 -32.44 9.38
N ARG A 221 -2.28 -31.63 9.52
CA ARG A 221 -1.51 -31.51 10.76
C ARG A 221 -2.13 -30.55 11.78
N VAL A 222 -3.04 -29.67 11.36
CA VAL A 222 -3.68 -28.68 12.25
C VAL A 222 -4.55 -29.34 13.35
N PRO A 223 -5.38 -30.37 13.06
CA PRO A 223 -6.13 -31.10 14.10
C PRO A 223 -5.24 -31.86 15.11
N ALA A 224 -3.98 -32.14 14.78
CA ALA A 224 -3.07 -32.92 15.63
C ALA A 224 -2.40 -32.08 16.75
N GLY A 225 -2.88 -30.86 17.03
CA GLY A 225 -2.32 -29.97 18.06
C GLY A 225 -0.96 -29.34 17.70
N GLN A 226 -0.37 -29.72 16.56
CA GLN A 226 0.81 -29.07 16.00
C GLN A 226 0.36 -27.88 15.14
N ALA A 227 0.15 -26.73 15.77
CA ALA A 227 0.06 -25.47 15.03
C ALA A 227 1.42 -25.21 14.36
N SER A 228 1.61 -25.70 13.14
CA SER A 228 2.76 -25.36 12.31
C SER A 228 2.56 -23.96 11.76
N ARG A 229 2.77 -22.99 12.66
CA ARG A 229 2.95 -21.58 12.32
C ARG A 229 4.08 -21.49 11.31
N ARG A 230 3.84 -20.78 10.22
CA ARG A 230 4.83 -20.55 9.16
C ARG A 230 4.97 -19.06 8.93
N THR A 231 6.10 -18.64 8.40
CA THR A 231 6.29 -17.29 7.86
C THR A 231 5.98 -17.32 6.37
N ALA A 232 5.34 -16.27 5.87
CA ALA A 232 5.18 -16.03 4.45
C ALA A 232 5.83 -14.71 4.06
N THR A 233 6.51 -14.70 2.93
CA THR A 233 7.04 -13.49 2.32
C THR A 233 6.36 -13.30 0.98
N VAL A 234 5.63 -12.19 0.83
CA VAL A 234 5.05 -11.76 -0.45
C VAL A 234 5.91 -10.64 -1.00
N THR A 235 6.53 -10.85 -2.15
CA THR A 235 7.37 -9.85 -2.82
C THR A 235 6.70 -9.38 -4.11
N ILE A 236 6.65 -8.07 -4.31
CA ILE A 236 6.20 -7.44 -5.55
C ILE A 236 7.30 -6.50 -6.02
N GLY A 237 7.77 -6.73 -7.24
CA GLY A 237 8.88 -5.98 -7.83
C GLY A 237 10.24 -6.62 -7.57
N SER A 238 11.29 -5.82 -7.74
CA SER A 238 12.68 -6.21 -7.53
C SER A 238 13.23 -5.59 -6.23
N PRO A 239 14.41 -6.00 -5.75
CA PRO A 239 15.04 -5.40 -4.58
C PRO A 239 15.31 -3.89 -4.71
N GLU A 240 15.45 -3.38 -5.93
CA GLU A 240 15.69 -1.95 -6.20
C GLU A 240 14.37 -1.15 -6.25
N VAL A 241 13.31 -1.80 -6.71
CA VAL A 241 12.04 -1.16 -7.06
C VAL A 241 10.91 -2.14 -6.72
N GLY A 242 10.31 -1.97 -5.53
CA GLY A 242 9.31 -2.90 -5.02
C GLY A 242 9.27 -2.93 -3.50
N PHE A 243 8.55 -3.92 -2.98
CA PHE A 243 8.46 -4.18 -1.55
C PHE A 243 8.23 -5.67 -1.28
N SER A 244 8.53 -6.06 -0.04
CA SER A 244 8.17 -7.36 0.51
C SER A 244 7.33 -7.18 1.76
N VAL A 245 6.25 -7.95 1.87
CA VAL A 245 5.44 -8.06 3.09
C VAL A 245 5.76 -9.40 3.73
N VAL A 246 6.26 -9.36 4.96
CA VAL A 246 6.53 -10.55 5.76
C VAL A 246 5.39 -10.73 6.75
N LEU A 247 4.70 -11.86 6.63
CA LEU A 247 3.62 -12.26 7.52
C LEU A 247 4.16 -13.36 8.44
N HIS A 248 4.12 -13.13 9.74
CA HIS A 248 4.51 -14.11 10.75
C HIS A 248 3.29 -14.86 11.28
N ASP A 249 3.53 -16.02 11.90
CA ASP A 249 2.51 -16.82 12.57
C ASP A 249 1.30 -17.23 11.68
N LEU A 250 1.52 -17.45 10.37
CA LEU A 250 0.43 -17.84 9.48
C LEU A 250 -0.19 -19.17 9.88
N ARG A 251 -1.50 -19.24 9.68
CA ARG A 251 -2.31 -20.43 9.84
C ARG A 251 -3.11 -20.65 8.58
N LEU A 252 -3.22 -21.90 8.17
CA LEU A 252 -4.13 -22.27 7.11
C LEU A 252 -5.57 -22.22 7.65
N LEU A 253 -6.38 -21.31 7.11
CA LEU A 253 -7.78 -21.15 7.50
C LEU A 253 -8.71 -22.05 6.69
N GLU A 254 -8.56 -22.03 5.37
CA GLU A 254 -9.44 -22.72 4.44
C GLU A 254 -8.65 -23.20 3.21
N LEU A 255 -9.10 -24.32 2.63
CA LEU A 255 -8.69 -24.78 1.30
C LEU A 255 -9.94 -25.14 0.52
N THR A 256 -10.26 -24.31 -0.48
CA THR A 256 -11.47 -24.42 -1.29
C THR A 256 -11.08 -24.76 -2.71
N LEU A 257 -11.71 -25.79 -3.28
CA LEU A 257 -11.58 -26.07 -4.71
C LEU A 257 -12.42 -25.03 -5.46
N LEU A 258 -11.77 -24.25 -6.32
CA LEU A 258 -12.48 -23.35 -7.22
C LEU A 258 -13.08 -24.19 -8.34
N GLU A 259 -14.38 -24.08 -8.56
CA GLU A 259 -15.01 -24.65 -9.75
C GLU A 259 -14.33 -24.03 -10.99
N PRO A 260 -14.04 -24.84 -12.03
CA PRO A 260 -13.54 -24.28 -13.28
C PRO A 260 -14.55 -23.24 -13.78
N PRO A 261 -14.09 -22.10 -14.32
CA PRO A 261 -15.02 -21.13 -14.88
C PRO A 261 -15.90 -21.83 -15.92
N PRO A 262 -17.22 -21.55 -15.95
CA PRO A 262 -18.07 -22.04 -17.02
C PRO A 262 -17.51 -21.48 -18.33
N ASP A 263 -17.05 -22.40 -19.19
CA ASP A 263 -16.40 -22.18 -20.48
C ASP A 263 -14.91 -21.74 -20.43
N ALA A 264 -14.03 -22.73 -20.61
CA ALA A 264 -12.65 -22.58 -21.05
C ALA A 264 -12.48 -23.27 -22.42
#